data_AF-A0A538LLW9-F1
#
_entry.id   AF-A0A538LLW9-F1
#
_cell.length_a   1.000
_cell.length_b   1.000
_cell.length_c   1.000
_cell.angle_alpha   90.00
_cell.angle_beta   90.00
_cell.angle_gamma   90.00
#
_symmetry.space_group_name_H-M   'P 1'
#
loop_
_entity.id
_entity.type
_entity.pdbx_description
1 polymer ?
#
loop_
_entity_poly.entity_id
_entity_poly.type
_entity_poly.pdbx_seq_one_letter_code
_entity_poly.pdbx_strand_id
1 'polypeptide(L)' 'MRYPTEVRERAMRMVAEHRDLYESEWAAITSVSEKLGMKAETLRKWIRRAEVDQGSRLSRPVQN' A
#
# COMPACT_ATOMS: atom_id res chain seq x y z
N MET A 1 -14.81 -5.74 -8.38
CA MET A 1 -14.82 -4.45 -7.66
C MET A 1 -13.49 -3.75 -7.86
N ARG A 2 -13.50 -2.56 -8.46
CA ARG A 2 -12.31 -1.72 -8.61
C ARG A 2 -12.35 -0.67 -7.50
N TYR A 3 -11.39 -0.72 -6.58
CA TYR A 3 -11.29 0.31 -5.55
C TYR A 3 -10.90 1.64 -6.20
N PRO A 4 -11.51 2.76 -5.80
CA PRO A 4 -11.07 4.08 -6.23
C PRO A 4 -9.61 4.33 -5.86
N THR A 5 -8.89 5.10 -6.69
CA THR A 5 -7.51 5.48 -6.41
C THR A 5 -7.40 6.22 -5.07
N GLU A 6 -8.36 7.07 -4.75
CA GLU A 6 -8.42 7.79 -3.48
C GLU A 6 -8.45 6.85 -2.26
N VAL A 7 -9.20 5.75 -2.35
CA VAL A 7 -9.26 4.74 -1.28
C VAL A 7 -7.91 4.05 -1.14
N ARG A 8 -7.25 3.73 -2.25
CA ARG A 8 -5.91 3.14 -2.25
C ARG A 8 -4.89 4.08 -1.62
N GLU A 9 -4.86 5.34 -2.03
CA GLU A 9 -3.90 6.32 -1.51
C GLU A 9 -4.13 6.59 -0.02
N ARG A 10 -5.39 6.73 0.39
CA ARG A 10 -5.75 6.85 1.80
C ARG A 10 -5.30 5.65 2.63
N ALA A 11 -5.52 4.43 2.12
CA ALA A 11 -5.11 3.21 2.81
C ALA A 11 -3.59 3.10 2.95
N MET A 12 -2.85 3.38 1.87
CA MET A 12 -1.37 3.35 1.90
C MET A 12 -0.80 4.42 2.82
N ARG A 13 -1.36 5.63 2.81
CA ARG A 13 -0.95 6.71 3.72
C ARG A 13 -1.19 6.33 5.18
N MET A 14 -2.37 5.79 5.48
CA MET A 14 -2.71 5.37 6.84
C MET A 14 -1.79 4.25 7.33
N VAL A 15 -1.44 3.27 6.49
CA VAL A 15 -0.44 2.25 6.87
C VAL A 15 0.91 2.90 7.14
N ALA A 16 1.37 3.82 6.29
CA ALA A 16 2.65 4.49 6.48
C ALA A 16 2.71 5.33 7.76
N GLU A 17 1.63 6.01 8.13
CA GLU A 17 1.53 6.79 9.38
C GLU A 17 1.46 5.89 10.62
N HIS A 18 0.80 4.74 10.49
CA HIS A 18 0.60 3.82 11.60
C HIS A 18 1.71 2.78 11.74
N ARG A 19 2.56 2.55 10.74
CA ARG A 19 3.58 1.47 10.75
C ARG A 19 4.49 1.53 11.97
N ASP A 20 4.82 2.75 12.45
CA ASP A 20 5.71 2.98 13.58
C ASP A 20 5.01 2.74 14.95
N LEU A 21 3.68 2.59 14.95
CA LEU A 21 2.85 2.30 16.12
C LEU A 21 2.57 0.80 16.31
N TYR A 22 2.93 -0.04 15.32
CA TYR A 22 2.71 -1.49 15.36
C TYR A 22 4.06 -2.23 15.37
N GLU A 23 4.05 -3.44 15.94
CA GLU A 23 5.23 -4.33 15.99
C GLU A 23 5.73 -4.77 14.61
N SER A 24 4.89 -4.66 13.58
CA SER A 24 5.18 -5.13 12.23
C SER A 24 4.30 -4.44 11.20
N GLU A 25 4.81 -4.30 9.98
CA GLU A 25 4.04 -3.77 8.84
C GLU A 25 2.75 -4.58 8.61
N TRP A 26 2.80 -5.90 8.79
CA TRP A 26 1.62 -6.77 8.65
C TRP A 26 0.51 -6.44 9.66
N ALA A 27 0.86 -6.10 10.90
CA ALA A 27 -0.11 -5.67 11.91
C ALA A 27 -0.76 -4.33 11.52
N ALA A 28 0.03 -3.37 11.04
CA ALA A 28 -0.49 -2.10 10.54
C ALA A 28 -1.42 -2.30 9.32
N ILE A 29 -1.02 -3.13 8.35
CA ILE A 29 -1.83 -3.47 7.17
C ILE A 29 -3.16 -4.10 7.58
N THR A 30 -3.13 -5.06 8.50
CA THR A 30 -4.33 -5.79 8.93
C THR A 30 -5.32 -4.83 9.58
N SER A 31 -4.85 -4.03 10.55
CA SER A 31 -5.68 -3.05 11.25
C SER A 31 -6.30 -2.00 10.31
N VAL A 32 -5.51 -1.47 9.37
CA VAL A 32 -6.02 -0.50 8.37
C VAL A 32 -7.00 -1.16 7.41
N SER A 33 -6.76 -2.41 7.00
CA SER A 33 -7.64 -3.13 6.09
C SER A 33 -9.01 -3.40 6.73
N GLU A 34 -9.05 -3.78 8.00
CA GLU A 34 -10.29 -3.95 8.78
C GLU A 34 -11.04 -2.62 8.91
N LYS A 35 -10.31 -1.53 9.22
CA LYS A 35 -10.90 -0.18 9.34
C LYS A 35 -11.55 0.33 8.06
N LEU A 36 -11.04 -0.08 6.89
CA LEU A 36 -11.57 0.30 5.58
C LEU A 36 -12.50 -0.75 4.97
N GLY A 37 -12.77 -1.86 5.67
CA GLY A 37 -13.60 -2.95 5.16
C GLY A 37 -13.03 -3.63 3.92
N MET A 38 -11.71 -3.73 3.80
CA MET A 38 -11.02 -4.40 2.68
C MET A 38 -10.13 -5.54 3.16
N LYS A 39 -9.73 -6.41 2.22
CA LYS A 39 -8.80 -7.51 2.54
C LYS A 39 -7.38 -6.98 2.72
N ALA A 40 -6.70 -7.41 3.78
CA ALA A 40 -5.28 -7.12 4.04
C ALA A 40 -4.38 -7.45 2.84
N GLU A 41 -4.66 -8.56 2.14
CA GLU A 41 -3.92 -8.95 0.93
C GLU A 41 -4.00 -7.91 -0.19
N THR A 42 -5.13 -7.21 -0.34
CA THR A 42 -5.30 -6.15 -1.34
C THR A 42 -4.37 -4.98 -1.02
N LEU A 43 -4.35 -4.57 0.26
CA LEU A 43 -3.52 -3.47 0.73
C LEU A 43 -2.03 -3.79 0.62
N ARG A 44 -1.62 -5.02 0.98
CA ARG A 44 -0.24 -5.49 0.79
C ARG A 44 0.18 -5.49 -0.69
N LYS A 45 -0.70 -5.90 -1.60
CA LYS A 45 -0.42 -5.84 -3.05
C LYS A 45 -0.21 -4.41 -3.54
N TRP A 46 -0.94 -3.44 -3.00
CA TRP A 46 -0.76 -2.03 -3.34
C TRP A 46 0.56 -1.46 -2.84
N ILE A 47 0.92 -1.75 -1.59
CA ILE A 47 2.21 -1.35 -1.00
C ILE A 47 3.35 -1.93 -1.84
N ARG A 48 3.32 -3.24 -2.12
CA ARG A 48 4.34 -3.89 -2.94
C ARG A 48 4.43 -3.32 -4.36
N ARG A 49 3.29 -2.98 -4.96
CA ARG A 49 3.25 -2.34 -6.29
C ARG A 49 3.86 -0.93 -6.24
N ALA A 50 3.58 -0.18 -5.18
CA ALA A 50 4.15 1.15 -4.99
C ALA A 50 5.67 1.08 -4.81
N GLU A 51 6.19 0.14 -4.02
CA GLU A 51 7.65 -0.08 -3.89
C GLU A 51 8.30 -0.39 -5.25
N VAL A 52 7.69 -1.28 -6.03
CA VAL A 52 8.20 -1.63 -7.37
C VAL A 52 8.14 -0.44 -8.32
N ASP A 53 7.06 0.35 -8.28
CA ASP A 53 6.91 1.54 -9.12
C ASP A 53 7.91 2.65 -8.72
N GLN A 54 8.17 2.84 -7.43
CA GLN A 54 9.20 3.76 -6.92
C GLN A 54 10.62 3.28 -7.28
N GLY A 55 10.90 1.98 -7.16
CA GLY A 55 12.19 1.39 -7.55
C GLY A 55 12.41 1.38 -9.08
N SER A 56 11.34 1.20 -9.85
CA SER A 56 11.37 1.23 -11.32
C SER A 56 11.52 2.66 -11.85
N ARG A 57 10.98 3.67 -11.14
CA ARG A 57 11.20 5.10 -11.48
C ARG A 57 12.64 5.57 -11.33
N LEU A 58 13.47 4.88 -10.56
CA LEU A 58 14.92 5.10 -10.49
C LEU A 58 15.69 4.43 -11.64
N SER A 59 15.05 3.54 -12.41
CA SER A 59 15.58 2.97 -13.64
C SER A 59 14.74 3.43 -14.83
N ARG A 60 15.08 4.62 -15.35
CA ARG A 60 14.70 5.15 -16.67
C ARG A 60 14.22 4.05 -17.63
N PRO A 61 12.97 4.03 -18.10
CA PRO A 61 12.60 3.11 -19.17
C PRO A 61 13.37 3.55 -20.42
N VAL A 62 14.30 2.71 -20.87
CA VAL A 62 14.65 2.67 -22.29
C VAL A 62 13.36 2.27 -23.01
N GLN A 63 12.67 3.27 -23.53
CA GLN A 63 11.57 3.04 -24.47
C GLN A 63 12.21 2.54 -25.76
N ASN A 64 11.92 1.28 -26.11
CA ASN A 64 12.16 0.72 -27.43
C ASN A 64 10.84 0.64 -28.18
#